data_AF-A0A8C6Z9B8-F1
#
_entry.id   AF-A0A8C6Z9B8-F1
#
_cell.length_a   1.000
_cell.length_b   1.000
_cell.length_c   1.000
_cell.angle_alpha   90.00
_cell.angle_beta   90.00
_cell.angle_gamma   90.00
#
_symmetry.space_group_name_H-M   'P 1'
#
loop_
_entity.id
_entity.type
_entity.pdbx_description
1 polymer ?
#
loop_
_entity_poly.entity_id
_entity_poly.type
_entity_poly.pdbx_seq_one_letter_code
_entity_poly.pdbx_strand_id
1 'polypeptide(L)'
;DFFLCILCLQIHLFENAGYAGRKMEIVDDDVPSLWAHGFQDRVASAKALNGTWVGYEYPGYRGRQYVFEKGEYRHWNEWDANQPLIQSVRRVRDQQWHQRGAFENS
;
A
#
# COMPACT_ATOMS: atom_id res chain seq x y z
N ASP A 1 15.37 11.17 17.23
CA ASP A 1 14.30 10.29 17.70
C ASP A 1 14.14 9.12 16.73
N PHE A 2 14.90 8.04 16.93
CA PHE A 2 14.96 6.90 15.99
C PHE A 2 13.75 5.96 16.13
N PHE A 3 13.05 6.00 17.27
CA PHE A 3 11.91 5.15 17.56
C PHE A 3 10.65 5.56 16.76
N LEU A 4 10.45 6.85 16.49
CA LEU A 4 9.32 7.32 15.68
C LEU A 4 9.45 6.92 14.19
N CYS A 5 10.69 6.86 13.67
CA CYS A 5 10.95 6.56 12.25
C CYS A 5 10.73 5.08 11.89
N ILE A 6 10.84 4.16 12.87
CA ILE A 6 10.58 2.73 12.65
C ILE A 6 9.07 2.43 12.58
N LEU A 7 8.23 3.23 13.26
CA LEU A 7 6.77 3.04 13.26
C LEU A 7 6.04 3.84 12.18
N CYS A 8 6.64 4.94 11.70
CA CYS A 8 6.07 5.73 10.62
C CYS A 8 5.92 4.85 9.37
N LEU A 9 4.71 4.60 8.88
CA LEU A 9 4.47 3.87 7.64
C LEU A 9 4.53 4.85 6.47
N GLN A 10 5.17 4.46 5.36
CA GLN A 10 5.39 5.30 4.20
C GLN A 10 5.43 4.46 2.91
N ILE A 11 4.61 4.88 1.94
CA ILE A 11 4.62 4.35 0.57
C ILE A 11 4.63 5.49 -0.44
N HIS A 12 5.41 5.31 -1.51
CA HIS A 12 5.42 6.18 -2.68
C HIS A 12 4.78 5.45 -3.85
N LEU A 13 3.81 6.09 -4.49
CA LEU A 13 3.15 5.60 -5.71
C LEU A 13 3.60 6.45 -6.89
N PHE A 14 3.85 5.80 -8.02
CA PHE A 14 4.31 6.46 -9.25
C PHE A 14 3.40 6.10 -10.41
N GLU A 15 3.12 7.11 -11.23
CA GLU A 15 2.26 6.99 -12.39
C GLU A 15 2.81 6.01 -13.42
N ASN A 16 4.13 6.03 -13.69
CA ASN A 16 4.80 5.18 -14.68
C ASN A 16 5.67 4.11 -14.04
N ALA A 17 6.02 3.08 -14.82
CA ALA A 17 7.00 2.08 -14.43
C ALA A 17 8.39 2.73 -14.23
N GLY A 18 9.24 2.09 -13.43
CA GLY A 18 10.60 2.58 -13.16
C GLY A 18 10.64 3.89 -12.34
N TYR A 19 9.62 4.16 -11.53
CA TYR A 19 9.50 5.33 -10.64
C TYR A 19 9.43 6.69 -11.36
N ALA A 20 8.84 6.70 -12.55
CA ALA A 20 8.72 7.90 -13.38
C ALA A 20 7.30 8.50 -13.35
N GLY A 21 7.16 9.70 -13.91
CA GLY A 21 5.88 10.42 -13.99
C GLY A 21 5.51 11.09 -12.66
N ARG A 22 4.20 11.33 -12.46
CA ARG A 22 3.71 11.90 -11.19
C ARG A 22 3.97 10.94 -10.03
N LYS A 23 4.24 11.52 -8.87
CA LYS A 23 4.51 10.83 -7.62
C LYS A 23 3.50 11.24 -6.55
N MET A 24 3.03 10.29 -5.76
CA MET A 24 2.29 10.53 -4.53
C MET A 24 3.00 9.87 -3.36
N GLU A 25 3.10 10.57 -2.24
CA GLU A 25 3.64 10.04 -0.99
C GLU A 25 2.51 9.93 0.03
N ILE A 26 2.38 8.75 0.64
CA ILE A 26 1.41 8.49 1.69
C ILE A 26 2.22 8.14 2.94
N VAL A 27 1.96 8.86 4.04
CA VAL A 27 2.67 8.72 5.32
C VAL A 27 1.63 8.59 6.43
N ASP A 28 1.67 7.49 7.18
CA ASP A 28 0.83 7.23 8.36
C ASP A 28 -0.69 7.45 8.20
N ASP A 29 -1.19 7.47 6.97
CA ASP A 29 -2.59 7.75 6.66
C ASP A 29 -3.21 6.73 5.70
N ASP A 30 -4.52 6.56 5.79
CA ASP A 30 -5.28 5.73 4.86
C ASP A 30 -5.91 6.63 3.79
N VAL A 31 -5.78 6.23 2.53
CA VAL A 31 -6.26 7.01 1.38
C VAL A 31 -7.43 6.28 0.72
N PRO A 32 -8.69 6.61 1.04
CA PRO A 32 -9.86 5.97 0.45
C PRO A 32 -10.09 6.36 -1.01
N SER A 33 -9.44 7.41 -1.53
CA SER A 33 -9.50 7.78 -2.94
C SER A 33 -8.26 8.55 -3.35
N LEU A 34 -7.45 8.01 -4.28
CA LEU A 34 -6.28 8.72 -4.83
C LEU A 34 -6.68 10.05 -5.51
N TRP A 35 -7.87 10.07 -6.13
CA TRP A 35 -8.44 11.25 -6.78
C TRP A 35 -8.67 12.42 -5.83
N ALA A 36 -9.02 12.14 -4.57
CA ALA A 36 -9.20 13.19 -3.55
C ALA A 36 -7.90 13.95 -3.25
N HIS A 37 -6.74 13.35 -3.57
CA HIS A 37 -5.42 13.94 -3.42
C HIS A 37 -4.81 14.40 -4.75
N GLY A 38 -5.62 14.52 -5.81
CA GLY A 38 -5.17 14.98 -7.13
C GLY A 38 -4.35 13.96 -7.92
N PHE A 39 -4.29 12.71 -7.46
CA PHE A 39 -3.64 11.61 -8.16
C PHE A 39 -4.68 10.84 -8.99
N GLN A 40 -4.28 10.33 -10.16
CA GLN A 40 -5.19 9.58 -11.03
C GLN A 40 -5.29 8.11 -10.59
N ASP A 41 -5.89 7.28 -11.42
CA ASP A 41 -6.07 5.84 -11.17
C ASP A 41 -4.90 4.98 -11.64
N ARG A 42 -3.95 5.56 -12.38
CA ARG A 42 -2.79 4.85 -12.90
C ARG A 42 -1.62 4.84 -11.90
N VAL A 43 -1.28 3.65 -11.40
CA VAL A 43 -0.07 3.38 -10.59
C VAL A 43 0.69 2.23 -11.22
N ALA A 44 1.88 2.51 -11.78
CA ALA A 44 2.67 1.54 -12.53
C ALA A 44 3.99 1.16 -11.86
N SER A 45 4.42 1.88 -10.81
CA SER A 45 5.48 1.45 -9.91
C SER A 45 5.25 2.01 -8.50
N ALA A 46 5.84 1.38 -7.48
CA ALA A 46 5.67 1.75 -6.09
C ALA A 46 6.95 1.51 -5.29
N LYS A 47 7.11 2.25 -4.18
CA LYS A 47 8.13 2.00 -3.16
C LYS A 47 7.48 2.01 -1.78
N ALA A 48 7.40 0.86 -1.14
CA ALA A 48 7.00 0.78 0.26
C ALA A 48 8.28 0.87 1.10
N LEU A 49 8.51 2.04 1.69
CA LEU A 49 9.75 2.32 2.43
C LEU A 49 9.75 1.63 3.80
N ASN A 50 8.58 1.54 4.41
CA ASN A 50 8.33 0.87 5.69
C ASN A 50 6.82 0.57 5.85
N GLY A 51 6.54 -0.34 6.77
CA GLY A 51 5.20 -0.87 6.99
C GLY A 51 4.72 -1.78 5.85
N THR A 52 3.50 -2.29 6.02
CA THR A 52 2.78 -3.04 4.99
C THR A 52 1.56 -2.25 4.57
N TRP A 53 1.33 -2.19 3.27
CA TRP A 53 0.23 -1.45 2.66
C TRP A 53 -0.63 -2.37 1.80
N VAL A 54 -1.90 -2.02 1.63
CA VAL A 54 -2.80 -2.69 0.70
C VAL A 54 -3.36 -1.66 -0.26
N GLY A 55 -3.08 -1.84 -1.55
CA GLY A 55 -3.68 -1.09 -2.64
C GLY A 55 -4.91 -1.79 -3.20
N TYR A 56 -5.85 -1.02 -3.73
CA TYR A 56 -7.15 -1.47 -4.21
C TYR A 56 -7.48 -0.86 -5.58
N GLU A 57 -8.11 -1.63 -6.46
CA GLU A 57 -8.51 -1.17 -7.80
C GLU A 57 -9.53 -0.02 -7.77
N TYR A 58 -10.38 0.05 -6.76
CA TYR A 58 -11.46 1.05 -6.66
C TYR A 58 -11.39 1.89 -5.38
N PRO A 59 -12.07 3.05 -5.31
CA PRO A 59 -12.10 3.88 -4.13
C PRO A 59 -12.92 3.22 -3.02
N GLY A 60 -12.55 3.52 -1.78
CA GLY A 60 -13.17 2.94 -0.58
C GLY A 60 -12.77 1.49 -0.34
N TYR A 61 -11.55 1.11 -0.73
CA TYR A 61 -10.96 -0.22 -0.47
C TYR A 61 -11.73 -1.38 -1.11
N ARG A 62 -12.11 -1.22 -2.38
CA ARG A 62 -12.91 -2.19 -3.14
C ARG A 62 -12.15 -2.76 -4.33
N GLY A 63 -12.60 -3.91 -4.83
CA GLY A 63 -12.00 -4.60 -5.97
C GLY A 63 -10.85 -5.53 -5.55
N ARG A 64 -9.95 -5.84 -6.50
CA ARG A 64 -8.76 -6.64 -6.20
C ARG A 64 -7.83 -5.90 -5.25
N GLN A 65 -7.08 -6.68 -4.46
CA GLN A 65 -6.18 -6.20 -3.42
C GLN A 65 -4.76 -6.58 -3.78
N TYR A 66 -3.83 -5.64 -3.56
CA TYR A 66 -2.42 -5.82 -3.83
C TYR A 66 -1.63 -5.46 -2.58
N VAL A 67 -0.81 -6.39 -2.08
CA VAL A 67 -0.03 -6.21 -0.86
C VAL A 67 1.33 -5.65 -1.23
N PHE A 68 1.70 -4.54 -0.58
CA PHE A 68 3.01 -3.92 -0.69
C PHE A 68 3.71 -4.08 0.65
N GLU A 69 4.64 -5.03 0.71
CA GLU A 69 5.60 -5.15 1.80
C GLU A 69 6.77 -4.20 1.56
N LYS A 70 7.61 -4.02 2.59
CA LYS A 70 8.81 -3.19 2.47
C LYS A 70 9.66 -3.66 1.27
N GLY A 71 9.81 -2.77 0.29
CA GLY A 71 10.47 -3.11 -0.96
C GLY A 71 10.25 -2.05 -2.04
N GLU A 72 10.87 -2.30 -3.18
CA GLU A 72 10.62 -1.52 -4.38
C GLU A 72 9.97 -2.40 -5.45
N TYR A 73 9.01 -1.82 -6.17
CA TYR A 73 8.23 -2.48 -7.20
C TYR A 73 8.31 -1.66 -8.49
N ARG A 74 9.14 -2.06 -9.45
CA ARG A 74 9.43 -1.24 -10.66
C ARG A 74 8.33 -1.32 -11.70
N HIS A 75 7.52 -2.37 -11.66
CA HIS A 75 6.44 -2.63 -12.59
C HIS A 75 5.24 -3.25 -11.87
N TRP A 76 4.01 -2.99 -12.34
CA TRP A 76 2.78 -3.46 -11.68
C TRP A 76 2.63 -4.99 -11.64
N ASN A 77 3.37 -5.71 -12.48
CA ASN A 77 3.45 -7.18 -12.45
C ASN A 77 4.15 -7.69 -11.18
N GLU A 78 4.96 -6.87 -10.50
CA GLU A 78 5.69 -7.27 -9.29
C GLU A 78 4.79 -7.35 -8.04
N TRP A 79 3.56 -6.83 -8.12
CA TRP A 79 2.50 -7.06 -7.12
C TRP A 79 1.32 -7.85 -7.71
N ASP A 80 1.57 -8.62 -8.77
CA ASP A 80 0.61 -9.51 -9.44
C ASP A 80 -0.65 -8.81 -10.01
N ALA A 81 -0.55 -7.53 -10.36
CA ALA A 81 -1.64 -6.84 -11.05
C ALA A 81 -1.61 -7.13 -12.56
N ASN A 82 -2.79 -7.24 -13.18
CA ASN A 82 -2.91 -7.37 -14.64
C ASN A 82 -2.82 -6.01 -15.36
N GLN A 83 -3.08 -4.92 -14.64
CA GLN A 83 -3.10 -3.55 -15.15
C GLN A 83 -2.63 -2.59 -14.04
N PRO A 84 -2.05 -1.43 -14.37
CA PRO A 84 -1.56 -0.46 -13.40
C PRO A 84 -2.70 0.37 -12.77
N LEU A 85 -3.72 -0.29 -12.22
CA LEU A 85 -4.92 0.35 -11.67
C LEU A 85 -4.93 0.27 -10.14
N ILE A 86 -4.79 1.42 -9.48
CA ILE A 86 -4.97 1.57 -8.03
C ILE A 86 -5.71 2.88 -7.77
N GLN A 87 -6.76 2.84 -6.96
CA GLN A 87 -7.60 4.00 -6.65
C GLN A 87 -7.79 4.23 -5.15
N SER A 88 -7.41 3.30 -4.29
CA SER A 88 -7.29 3.54 -2.85
C SER A 88 -6.19 2.69 -2.23
N VAL A 89 -5.65 3.16 -1.10
CA VAL A 89 -4.54 2.52 -0.38
C VAL A 89 -4.79 2.65 1.12
N ARG A 90 -4.56 1.59 1.89
CA ARG A 90 -4.61 1.65 3.36
C ARG A 90 -3.40 0.98 3.97
N ARG A 91 -3.04 1.40 5.16
CA ARG A 91 -1.98 0.77 5.94
C ARG A 91 -2.50 -0.48 6.66
N VAL A 92 -1.65 -1.48 6.82
CA VAL A 92 -1.91 -2.60 7.72
C VAL A 92 -1.46 -2.16 9.11
N ARG A 93 -2.42 -1.84 9.99
CA ARG A 93 -2.15 -1.56 11.40
C ARG A 93 -2.08 -2.90 12.14
N ASP A 94 -0.95 -3.15 12.79
CA ASP A 94 -0.59 -4.32 13.60
C ASP A 94 -1.38 -5.62 13.39
N GLN A 95 -0.62 -6.67 13.04
CA GLN A 95 -0.93 -8.06 13.37
C GLN A 95 -1.02 -8.20 14.90
N GLN A 96 -2.11 -7.73 15.52
CA GLN A 96 -2.58 -8.37 16.74
C GLN A 96 -3.09 -9.75 16.31
N TRP A 97 -2.15 -10.68 16.11
CA TRP A 97 -2.38 -12.06 16.43
C TRP A 97 -2.83 -12.05 17.89
N HIS A 98 -4.13 -11.91 18.12
CA HIS A 98 -4.70 -12.29 19.38
C HIS A 98 -4.31 -13.76 19.56
N GLN A 99 -3.46 -14.06 20.54
CA GLN A 99 -3.28 -15.41 21.09
C GLN A 99 -4.62 -16.03 21.60
N ARG A 100 -5.78 -15.40 21.39
CA ARG A 100 -7.11 -15.90 21.78
C ARG A 100 -7.72 -16.81 20.71
N GLY A 101 -6.97 -17.81 20.28
CA GLY A 101 -7.46 -18.79 19.30
C GLY A 101 -6.71 -20.12 19.27
N ALA A 102 -5.77 -20.38 20.20
CA ALA A 102 -5.34 -21.75 20.42
C ALA A 102 -6.50 -22.46 21.15
N PHE A 103 -7.26 -23.24 20.40
CA PHE A 103 -8.14 -24.24 21.00
C PHE A 103 -7.25 -25.15 21.85
N GLU A 104 -7.36 -25.07 23.17
CA GLU A 104 -6.84 -26.11 24.05
C GLU A 104 -7.55 -27.40 23.64
N ASN A 105 -6.78 -28.35 23.11
CA ASN A 105 -7.21 -29.73 22.95
C ASN A 105 -7.52 -30.28 24.35
N SER A 106 -8.80 -30.49 24.64
CA SER A 106 -9.26 -31.45 25.65
C SER A 106 -9.03 -32.87 25.18
#